data_AF-T0YMX0-F1
#
_entry.id   AF-T0YMX0-F1
#
_cell.length_a   1.000
_cell.length_b   1.000
_cell.length_c   1.000
_cell.angle_alpha   90.00
_cell.angle_beta   90.00
_cell.angle_gamma   90.00
#
_symmetry.space_group_name_H-M   'P 1'
#
loop_
_entity.id
_entity.type
_entity.pdbx_description
1 polymer ?
#
loop_
_entity_poly.entity_id
_entity_poly.type
_entity_poly.pdbx_seq_one_letter_code
_entity_poly.pdbx_strand_id
1 'polypeptide(L)'
;MQELAGEVADGLLTPSITTPNFVRYARKNLAIGAARAGRDPATIDVGCTIVASINEDRATGREGAREIAGMYLANKVENIQASADVLLESAGLTRDEIVPIAEAMTTGGRLAAAAAVSDEVLAKTVPIAGNPADCIEAIEQYRDAGCTHIMLELWGENRNAQLELFG
;
A
#
# COMPACT_ATOMS: atom_id res chain seq x y z
N MET A 1 -2.30 -17.88 4.31
CA MET A 1 -0.98 -17.43 4.82
C MET A 1 -1.08 -16.61 6.09
N GLN A 2 -2.01 -15.65 6.23
CA GLN A 2 -2.09 -14.79 7.42
C GLN A 2 -2.42 -15.56 8.72
N GLU A 3 -3.38 -16.49 8.71
CA GLU A 3 -3.63 -17.35 9.88
C GLU A 3 -2.40 -18.20 10.25
N LEU A 4 -1.75 -18.80 9.25
CA LEU A 4 -0.52 -19.57 9.48
C LEU A 4 0.58 -18.70 10.12
N ALA A 5 0.76 -17.45 9.67
CA ALA A 5 1.69 -16.53 10.31
C ALA A 5 1.32 -16.26 11.78
N GLY A 6 0.03 -16.18 12.09
CA GLY A 6 -0.47 -16.08 13.47
C GLY A 6 -0.05 -17.28 14.33
N GLU A 7 -0.06 -18.48 13.74
CA GLU A 7 0.32 -19.71 14.44
C GLU A 7 1.83 -19.80 14.71
N VAL A 8 2.68 -19.43 13.75
CA VAL A 8 4.12 -19.79 13.79
C VAL A 8 5.13 -18.66 13.63
N ALA A 9 4.73 -17.47 13.17
CA ALA A 9 5.66 -16.39 12.83
C ALA A 9 5.73 -15.30 13.91
N ASP A 10 6.86 -14.60 13.97
CA ASP A 10 7.02 -13.39 14.80
C ASP A 10 6.53 -12.13 14.10
N GLY A 11 6.33 -12.19 12.78
CA GLY A 11 5.78 -11.09 12.00
C GLY A 11 5.15 -11.52 10.68
N LEU A 12 4.36 -10.62 10.11
CA LEU A 12 3.75 -10.72 8.80
C LEU A 12 4.14 -9.51 7.97
N LEU A 13 4.75 -9.75 6.81
CA LEU A 13 4.91 -8.73 5.78
C LEU A 13 3.71 -8.75 4.84
N THR A 14 3.05 -7.60 4.70
CA THR A 14 1.94 -7.43 3.77
C THR A 14 2.47 -7.10 2.36
N PRO A 15 1.73 -7.45 1.30
CA PRO A 15 2.12 -7.13 -0.07
C PRO A 15 2.23 -5.61 -0.31
N SER A 16 2.92 -5.21 -1.38
CA SER A 16 2.87 -3.83 -1.89
C SER A 16 1.41 -3.37 -2.08
N ILE A 17 1.18 -2.06 -2.08
CA ILE A 17 -0.15 -1.40 -2.14
C ILE A 17 -1.12 -1.81 -1.00
N THR A 18 -0.58 -2.21 0.14
CA THR A 18 -1.38 -2.44 1.36
C THR A 18 -2.06 -1.16 1.81
N THR A 19 -3.36 -1.23 2.11
CA THR A 19 -4.12 -0.12 2.71
C THR A 19 -4.38 -0.37 4.20
N PRO A 20 -4.72 0.66 4.99
CA PRO A 20 -5.12 0.49 6.39
C PRO A 20 -6.24 -0.55 6.58
N ASN A 21 -7.21 -0.62 5.66
CA ASN A 21 -8.26 -1.64 5.71
C ASN A 21 -7.71 -3.05 5.53
N PHE A 22 -6.74 -3.25 4.63
CA PHE A 22 -6.09 -4.54 4.47
C PHE A 22 -5.27 -4.93 5.70
N VAL A 23 -4.63 -3.96 6.39
CA VAL A 23 -3.95 -4.19 7.66
C VAL A 23 -4.94 -4.71 8.72
N ARG A 24 -6.12 -4.11 8.85
CA ARG A 24 -7.17 -4.58 9.78
C ARG A 24 -7.63 -6.00 9.43
N TYR A 25 -7.82 -6.27 8.14
CA TYR A 25 -8.14 -7.62 7.64
C TYR A 25 -7.05 -8.63 8.01
N ALA A 26 -5.78 -8.29 7.77
CA ALA A 26 -4.64 -9.14 8.10
C ALA A 26 -4.50 -9.39 9.61
N ARG A 27 -4.70 -8.35 10.43
CA ARG A 27 -4.73 -8.45 11.90
C ARG A 27 -5.81 -9.41 12.40
N LYS A 28 -7.02 -9.36 11.82
CA LYS A 28 -8.10 -10.30 12.17
C LYS A 28 -7.68 -11.75 11.89
N ASN A 29 -7.09 -12.01 10.73
CA ASN A 29 -6.65 -13.36 10.37
C ASN A 29 -5.46 -13.84 11.21
N LEU A 30 -4.52 -12.94 11.53
CA LEU A 30 -3.43 -13.23 12.47
C LEU A 30 -3.97 -13.65 13.84
N ALA A 31 -4.99 -12.95 14.35
CA ALA A 31 -5.61 -13.29 15.64
C ALA A 31 -6.23 -14.69 15.66
N ILE A 32 -6.85 -15.12 14.55
CA ILE A 32 -7.41 -16.47 14.41
C ILE A 32 -6.30 -17.52 14.53
N GLY A 33 -5.17 -17.31 13.84
CA GLY A 33 -4.02 -18.20 13.91
C GLY A 33 -3.36 -18.23 15.29
N ALA A 34 -3.10 -17.06 15.85
CA ALA A 34 -2.48 -16.93 17.17
C ALA A 34 -3.31 -17.65 18.25
N ALA A 35 -4.65 -17.53 18.21
CA ALA A 35 -5.54 -18.22 19.13
C ALA A 35 -5.43 -19.75 19.02
N ARG A 36 -5.28 -20.32 17.82
CA ARG A 36 -5.07 -21.77 17.64
C ARG A 36 -3.76 -22.26 18.24
N ALA A 37 -2.73 -21.43 18.20
CA ALA A 37 -1.41 -21.72 18.76
C ALA A 37 -1.25 -21.32 20.24
N GLY A 38 -2.28 -20.74 20.89
CA GLY A 38 -2.20 -20.24 22.26
C GLY A 38 -1.25 -19.05 22.44
N ARG A 39 -1.07 -18.24 21.39
CA ARG A 39 -0.19 -17.06 21.36
C ARG A 39 -1.00 -15.77 21.49
N ASP A 40 -0.38 -14.72 22.01
CA ASP A 40 -0.95 -13.38 21.99
C ASP A 40 -0.72 -12.73 20.60
N PRO A 41 -1.77 -12.40 19.83
CA PRO A 41 -1.60 -11.76 18.53
C PRO A 41 -0.96 -10.37 18.58
N ALA A 42 -0.97 -9.70 19.75
CA ALA A 42 -0.33 -8.39 19.92
C ALA A 42 1.20 -8.47 19.86
N THR A 43 1.79 -9.65 20.10
CA THR A 43 3.25 -9.85 20.03
C THR A 43 3.74 -10.10 18.60
N ILE A 44 2.86 -10.16 17.61
CA ILE A 44 3.21 -10.43 16.22
C ILE A 44 3.30 -9.10 15.47
N ASP A 45 4.45 -8.86 14.85
CA ASP A 45 4.69 -7.67 14.05
C ASP A 45 3.90 -7.69 12.74
N VAL A 46 3.43 -6.51 12.33
CA VAL A 46 2.82 -6.31 11.02
C VAL A 46 3.63 -5.28 10.26
N GLY A 47 4.45 -5.79 9.35
CA GLY A 47 5.27 -5.00 8.44
C GLY A 47 4.51 -4.68 7.16
N CYS A 48 4.37 -3.40 6.83
CA CYS A 48 3.66 -2.97 5.64
C CYS A 48 4.59 -2.30 4.64
N THR A 49 4.64 -2.84 3.42
CA THR A 49 5.35 -2.24 2.29
C THR A 49 4.44 -1.20 1.64
N ILE A 50 4.71 0.08 1.90
CA ILE A 50 3.86 1.20 1.47
C ILE A 50 4.61 2.06 0.48
N VAL A 51 3.93 2.41 -0.62
CA VAL A 51 4.41 3.40 -1.57
C VAL A 51 4.59 4.73 -0.86
N ALA A 52 5.80 5.29 -0.95
CA ALA A 52 6.16 6.52 -0.28
C ALA A 52 6.80 7.53 -1.25
N SER A 53 6.41 8.79 -1.13
CA SER A 53 7.06 9.88 -1.85
C SER A 53 6.79 11.22 -1.17
N ILE A 54 7.84 11.88 -0.69
CA ILE A 54 7.74 13.09 0.13
C ILE A 54 8.39 14.28 -0.57
N ASN A 55 7.81 15.46 -0.43
CA ASN A 55 8.41 16.72 -0.87
C ASN A 55 7.82 17.87 -0.05
N GLU A 56 8.51 19.00 0.10
CA GLU A 56 7.89 20.18 0.74
C GLU A 56 6.64 20.66 -0.03
N ASP A 57 6.68 20.57 -1.36
CA ASP A 57 5.52 20.77 -2.22
C ASP A 57 4.65 19.51 -2.28
N ARG A 58 3.41 19.65 -1.82
CA ARG A 58 2.43 18.54 -1.74
C ARG A 58 2.19 17.86 -3.08
N ALA A 59 2.09 18.62 -4.18
CA ALA A 59 1.79 18.05 -5.49
C ALA A 59 2.97 17.19 -5.99
N THR A 60 4.19 17.71 -5.84
CA THR A 60 5.42 17.01 -6.20
C THR A 60 5.57 15.70 -5.42
N GLY A 61 5.31 15.71 -4.11
CA GLY A 61 5.35 14.49 -3.29
C GLY A 61 4.32 13.44 -3.73
N ARG A 62 3.13 13.85 -4.16
CA ARG A 62 2.10 12.90 -4.62
C ARG A 62 2.42 12.27 -5.97
N GLU A 63 3.11 12.99 -6.85
CA GLU A 63 3.38 12.50 -8.21
C GLU A 63 4.35 11.31 -8.24
N GLY A 64 5.37 11.31 -7.36
CA GLY A 64 6.28 10.17 -7.25
C GLY A 64 5.56 8.87 -6.83
N ALA A 65 4.53 8.98 -5.99
CA ALA A 65 3.69 7.84 -5.60
C ALA A 65 2.73 7.40 -6.71
N ARG A 66 2.24 8.33 -7.53
CA ARG A 66 1.31 8.05 -8.63
C ARG A 66 1.91 7.09 -9.66
N GLU A 67 3.19 7.30 -9.99
CA GLU A 67 3.88 6.49 -10.99
C GLU A 67 3.91 5.01 -10.61
N ILE A 68 4.35 4.72 -9.38
CA ILE A 68 4.46 3.33 -8.93
C ILE A 68 3.10 2.71 -8.62
N ALA A 69 2.15 3.50 -8.09
CA ALA A 69 0.78 3.05 -7.88
C ALA A 69 0.15 2.59 -9.19
N GLY A 70 0.34 3.36 -10.28
CA GLY A 70 -0.14 2.99 -11.61
C GLY A 70 0.42 1.65 -12.09
N MET A 71 1.73 1.44 -11.91
CA MET A 71 2.38 0.16 -12.26
C MET A 71 1.82 -1.01 -11.45
N TYR A 72 1.66 -0.88 -10.14
CA TYR A 72 1.11 -1.96 -9.30
C TYR A 72 -0.35 -2.26 -9.63
N LEU A 73 -1.18 -1.23 -9.84
CA LEU A 73 -2.59 -1.40 -10.22
C LEU A 73 -2.73 -2.08 -11.58
N ALA A 74 -1.93 -1.67 -12.58
CA ALA A 74 -1.91 -2.32 -13.89
C ALA A 74 -1.49 -3.79 -13.81
N ASN A 75 -0.39 -4.09 -13.10
CA ASN A 75 0.08 -5.46 -12.88
C ASN A 75 -0.98 -6.34 -12.19
N LYS A 76 -1.82 -5.75 -11.32
CA LYS A 76 -2.91 -6.49 -10.65
C LYS A 76 -4.01 -6.90 -11.62
N VAL A 77 -4.38 -6.05 -12.57
CA VAL A 77 -5.38 -6.37 -13.61
C VAL A 77 -4.91 -7.51 -14.51
N GLU A 78 -3.63 -7.51 -14.91
CA GLU A 78 -3.09 -8.52 -15.82
C GLU A 78 -2.92 -9.89 -15.15
N ASN A 79 -2.51 -9.91 -13.87
CA ASN A 79 -2.20 -11.16 -13.16
C ASN A 79 -3.41 -11.76 -12.42
N ILE A 80 -4.45 -10.98 -12.13
CA ILE A 80 -5.59 -11.43 -11.32
C ILE A 80 -6.87 -11.35 -12.17
N GLN A 81 -7.19 -12.45 -12.84
CA GLN A 81 -8.43 -12.59 -13.62
C GLN A 81 -9.67 -12.83 -12.75
N ALA A 82 -9.51 -13.11 -11.45
CA ALA A 82 -10.61 -13.42 -10.54
C ALA A 82 -11.09 -12.19 -9.75
N SER A 83 -12.41 -12.08 -9.61
CA SER A 83 -13.17 -10.99 -9.00
C SER A 83 -13.09 -10.91 -7.46
N ALA A 84 -11.94 -11.24 -6.85
CA ALA A 84 -11.79 -11.25 -5.40
C ALA A 84 -10.33 -11.04 -4.96
N ASP A 85 -9.67 -9.95 -5.41
CA ASP A 85 -8.47 -9.50 -4.71
C ASP A 85 -8.92 -8.72 -3.48
N VAL A 86 -8.89 -9.39 -2.32
CA VAL A 86 -9.18 -8.80 -1.00
C VAL A 86 -8.40 -7.49 -0.80
N LEU A 87 -7.24 -7.32 -1.42
CA LEU A 87 -6.47 -6.08 -1.37
C LEU A 87 -7.17 -4.93 -2.09
N LEU A 88 -7.68 -5.15 -3.31
CA LEU A 88 -8.42 -4.14 -4.08
C LEU A 88 -9.77 -3.83 -3.42
N GLU A 89 -10.46 -4.87 -2.92
CA GLU A 89 -11.70 -4.70 -2.16
C GLU A 89 -11.48 -3.89 -0.88
N SER A 90 -10.39 -4.18 -0.15
CA SER A 90 -10.02 -3.42 1.05
C SER A 90 -9.69 -1.96 0.74
N ALA A 91 -9.14 -1.68 -0.45
CA ALA A 91 -8.90 -0.33 -0.95
C ALA A 91 -10.18 0.36 -1.47
N GLY A 92 -11.28 -0.37 -1.67
CA GLY A 92 -12.48 0.16 -2.32
C GLY A 92 -12.28 0.48 -3.80
N LEU A 93 -11.30 -0.17 -4.45
CA LEU A 93 -11.00 0.00 -5.86
C LEU A 93 -11.88 -0.92 -6.70
N THR A 94 -12.56 -0.34 -7.69
CA THR A 94 -13.38 -1.07 -8.64
C THR A 94 -12.58 -1.46 -9.87
N ARG A 95 -13.08 -2.45 -10.62
CA ARG A 95 -12.46 -2.87 -11.88
C ARG A 95 -12.46 -1.76 -12.93
N ASP A 96 -13.53 -0.98 -12.98
CA ASP A 96 -13.71 0.12 -13.93
C ASP A 96 -12.69 1.26 -13.70
N GLU A 97 -12.21 1.41 -12.47
CA GLU A 97 -11.16 2.38 -12.14
C GLU A 97 -9.75 1.91 -12.53
N ILE A 98 -9.47 0.60 -12.46
CA ILE A 98 -8.12 0.05 -12.65
C ILE A 98 -7.84 -0.46 -14.07
N VAL A 99 -8.87 -0.88 -14.82
CA VAL A 99 -8.71 -1.36 -16.21
C VAL A 99 -8.12 -0.27 -17.13
N PRO A 100 -8.56 1.00 -17.10
CA PRO A 100 -7.97 2.04 -17.92
C PRO A 100 -6.47 2.27 -17.62
N ILE A 101 -6.07 2.11 -16.36
CA ILE A 101 -4.66 2.21 -15.93
C ILE A 101 -3.83 1.08 -16.55
N ALA A 102 -4.37 -0.14 -16.57
CA ALA A 102 -3.72 -1.29 -17.18
C ALA A 102 -3.58 -1.12 -18.71
N GLU A 103 -4.63 -0.68 -19.39
CA GLU A 103 -4.61 -0.41 -20.84
C GLU A 103 -3.59 0.70 -21.19
N ALA A 104 -3.51 1.75 -20.37
CA ALA A 104 -2.52 2.79 -20.52
C ALA A 104 -1.10 2.24 -20.32
N MET A 105 -0.89 1.32 -19.36
CA MET A 105 0.40 0.64 -19.16
C MET A 105 0.80 -0.19 -20.39
N THR A 106 -0.12 -0.98 -20.95
CA THR A 106 0.15 -1.82 -22.13
C THR A 106 0.53 -0.98 -23.36
N THR A 107 -0.10 0.18 -23.54
CA THR A 107 0.08 1.02 -24.74
C THR A 107 1.20 2.04 -24.64
N GLY A 108 1.44 2.61 -23.45
CA GLY A 108 2.38 3.72 -23.24
C GLY A 108 3.36 3.53 -22.08
N GLY A 109 3.40 2.35 -21.46
CA GLY A 109 4.30 2.03 -20.35
C GLY A 109 3.97 2.75 -19.05
N ARG A 110 4.94 2.76 -18.11
CA ARG A 110 4.74 3.25 -16.73
C ARG A 110 4.21 4.67 -16.64
N LEU A 111 4.67 5.58 -17.51
CA LEU A 111 4.28 6.98 -17.47
C LEU A 111 2.83 7.20 -17.94
N ALA A 112 2.38 6.43 -18.94
CA ALA A 112 0.99 6.45 -19.36
C ALA A 112 0.07 5.87 -18.27
N ALA A 113 0.49 4.78 -17.62
CA ALA A 113 -0.21 4.22 -16.47
C ALA A 113 -0.34 5.25 -15.34
N ALA A 114 0.76 5.91 -14.99
CA ALA A 114 0.79 6.98 -13.98
C ALA A 114 -0.22 8.08 -14.29
N ALA A 115 -0.22 8.59 -15.52
CA ALA A 115 -1.13 9.64 -15.96
C ALA A 115 -2.61 9.21 -15.94
N ALA A 116 -2.89 7.90 -16.03
CA ALA A 116 -4.24 7.35 -15.95
C ALA A 116 -4.73 7.15 -14.49
N VAL A 117 -3.83 7.20 -13.50
CA VAL A 117 -4.24 7.14 -12.08
C VAL A 117 -4.87 8.48 -11.71
N SER A 118 -6.16 8.47 -11.37
CA SER A 118 -6.84 9.66 -10.86
C SER A 118 -6.46 9.97 -9.41
N ASP A 119 -6.72 11.20 -8.94
CA ASP A 119 -6.54 11.54 -7.52
C ASP A 119 -7.40 10.69 -6.59
N GLU A 120 -8.59 10.29 -7.02
CA GLU A 120 -9.48 9.42 -6.26
C GLU A 120 -8.89 8.01 -6.12
N VAL A 121 -8.38 7.43 -7.22
CA VAL A 121 -7.72 6.12 -7.21
C VAL A 121 -6.47 6.17 -6.34
N LEU A 122 -5.66 7.23 -6.46
CA LEU A 122 -4.48 7.41 -5.62
C LEU A 122 -4.84 7.57 -4.15
N ALA A 123 -5.94 8.26 -3.82
CA ALA A 123 -6.40 8.38 -2.44
C ALA A 123 -6.84 7.02 -1.86
N LYS A 124 -7.50 6.17 -2.66
CA LYS A 124 -7.94 4.82 -2.25
C LYS A 124 -6.78 3.88 -1.93
N THR A 125 -5.59 4.09 -2.52
CA THR A 125 -4.40 3.29 -2.20
C THR A 125 -3.64 3.77 -0.95
N VAL A 126 -4.01 4.93 -0.40
CA VAL A 126 -3.45 5.53 0.84
C VAL A 126 -1.91 5.53 0.86
N PRO A 127 -1.22 6.08 -0.16
CA PRO A 127 0.23 6.15 -0.13
C PRO A 127 0.72 7.08 1.00
N ILE A 128 1.93 6.85 1.51
CA ILE A 128 2.61 7.80 2.39
C ILE A 128 3.26 8.87 1.51
N ALA A 129 2.44 9.78 0.99
CA ALA A 129 2.89 10.71 -0.03
C ALA A 129 2.27 12.10 0.02
N GLY A 130 3.08 13.10 -0.33
CA GLY A 130 2.74 14.52 -0.28
C GLY A 130 3.78 15.32 0.50
N ASN A 131 3.30 16.26 1.31
CA ASN A 131 4.18 17.00 2.22
C ASN A 131 4.37 16.25 3.55
N PRO A 132 5.29 16.70 4.42
CA PRO A 132 5.53 16.01 5.69
C PRO A 132 4.27 15.80 6.54
N ALA A 133 3.32 16.75 6.53
CA ALA A 133 2.06 16.59 7.26
C ALA A 133 1.18 15.49 6.66
N ASP A 134 1.06 15.42 5.33
CA ASP A 134 0.34 14.33 4.64
C ASP A 134 0.96 12.96 4.97
N CYS A 135 2.30 12.88 4.95
CA CYS A 135 3.02 11.64 5.26
C CYS A 135 2.80 11.19 6.72
N ILE A 136 2.85 12.12 7.67
CA ILE A 136 2.55 11.84 9.09
C ILE A 136 1.12 11.33 9.22
N GLU A 137 0.14 12.02 8.63
CA GLU A 137 -1.27 11.60 8.69
C GLU A 137 -1.47 10.18 8.15
N ALA A 138 -0.86 9.84 7.01
CA ALA A 138 -0.92 8.50 6.46
C ALA A 138 -0.26 7.46 7.38
N ILE A 139 0.92 7.75 7.93
CA ILE A 139 1.62 6.87 8.89
C ILE A 139 0.73 6.59 10.11
N GLU A 140 0.06 7.61 10.64
CA GLU A 140 -0.85 7.45 11.78
C GLU A 140 -2.06 6.57 11.43
N GLN A 141 -2.63 6.68 10.22
CA GLN A 141 -3.68 5.78 9.76
C GLN A 141 -3.24 4.32 9.71
N TYR A 142 -2.00 4.05 9.28
CA TYR A 142 -1.43 2.69 9.29
C TYR A 142 -1.18 2.18 10.71
N ARG A 143 -0.64 3.02 11.59
CA ARG A 143 -0.46 2.71 13.01
C ARG A 143 -1.79 2.32 13.66
N ASP A 144 -2.82 3.13 13.45
CA ASP A 144 -4.17 2.92 14.00
C ASP A 144 -4.88 1.70 13.38
N ALA A 145 -4.43 1.25 12.21
CA ALA A 145 -4.86 -0.02 11.62
C ALA A 145 -4.15 -1.24 12.20
N GLY A 146 -3.10 -1.03 13.01
CA GLY A 146 -2.34 -2.08 13.67
C GLY A 146 -1.04 -2.45 12.96
N CYS A 147 -0.55 -1.62 12.02
CA CYS A 147 0.80 -1.74 11.49
C CYS A 147 1.82 -1.39 12.58
N THR A 148 2.85 -2.22 12.76
CA THR A 148 3.93 -1.98 13.74
C THR A 148 5.24 -1.60 13.08
N HIS A 149 5.40 -1.91 11.79
CA HIS A 149 6.61 -1.65 11.03
C HIS A 149 6.26 -1.13 9.63
N ILE A 150 6.62 0.12 9.33
CA ILE A 150 6.45 0.69 8.00
C ILE A 150 7.73 0.49 7.20
N MET A 151 7.59 -0.14 6.04
CA MET A 151 8.64 -0.25 5.03
C MET A 151 8.31 0.73 3.90
N LEU A 152 9.03 1.85 3.86
CA LEU A 152 8.84 2.87 2.84
C LEU A 152 9.45 2.40 1.52
N GLU A 153 8.62 2.15 0.53
CA GLU A 153 9.04 1.95 -0.84
C GLU A 153 9.17 3.33 -1.50
N LEU A 154 10.38 3.88 -1.51
CA LEU A 154 10.62 5.29 -1.79
C LEU A 154 10.74 5.62 -3.29
N TRP A 155 9.86 6.51 -3.78
CA TRP A 155 9.77 6.92 -5.17
C TRP A 155 9.81 8.43 -5.36
N GLY A 156 10.08 8.88 -6.58
CA GLY A 156 10.27 10.29 -6.93
C GLY A 156 11.70 10.62 -7.36
N GLU A 157 11.90 11.84 -7.87
CA GLU A 157 13.12 12.22 -8.59
C GLU A 157 14.39 12.28 -7.71
N ASN A 158 14.27 12.78 -6.47
CA ASN A 158 15.41 12.94 -5.56
C ASN A 158 15.25 12.10 -4.28
N ARG A 159 15.60 10.82 -4.35
CA ARG A 159 15.49 9.89 -3.22
C ARG A 159 16.37 10.27 -2.02
N ASN A 160 17.54 10.89 -2.23
CA ASN A 160 18.41 11.29 -1.12
C ASN A 160 17.78 12.40 -0.28
N ALA A 161 17.26 13.45 -0.92
CA ALA A 161 16.55 14.52 -0.21
C ALA A 161 15.30 14.00 0.51
N GLN A 162 14.61 13.02 -0.09
CA GLN A 162 13.48 12.36 0.57
C GLN A 162 13.88 11.56 1.80
N LEU A 163 15.02 10.86 1.78
CA LEU A 163 15.55 10.16 2.94
C LEU A 163 15.86 11.14 4.09
N GLU A 164 16.44 12.30 3.77
CA GLU A 164 16.68 13.37 4.75
C GLU A 164 15.37 13.92 5.32
N LEU A 165 14.31 14.03 4.51
CA LEU A 165 13.03 14.57 4.94
C LEU A 165 12.17 13.57 5.74
N PHE A 166 12.37 12.26 5.52
CA PHE A 166 11.76 11.19 6.33
C PHE A 166 12.52 10.88 7.63
N GLY A 167 13.83 11.18 7.68
CA GLY A 167 14.71 10.90 8.82
C GLY A 167 14.59 11.90 9.96
#